data_AF-A0A957LBB2-F1
#
_entry.id   AF-A0A957LBB2-F1
#
_cell.length_a   1.000
_cell.length_b   1.000
_cell.length_c   1.000
_cell.angle_alpha   90.00
_cell.angle_beta   90.00
_cell.angle_gamma   90.00
#
_symmetry.space_group_name_H-M   'P 1'
#
loop_
_entity.id
_entity.type
_entity.pdbx_description
1 polymer ?
#
loop_
_entity_poly.entity_id
_entity_poly.type
_entity_poly.pdbx_seq_one_letter_code
_entity_poly.pdbx_strand_id
1 'polypeptide(L)'
;MFQVPRFKFQVTSGRWLLVFILHTSYFILLTSCAAPTAEAPLLASSQLPLATNQPPTATNQPPTATAKPTVVNQPPATATLIPTSTTSPTPLATATATATPEPPTATPSYVVHLAAVGDINLDRTLGTIISTNGRPAYPFAAMAPYLTAADFTVGNFESALGDVGEPTPGKSYSFQSPPEAASALWLGGFDLVSLANNHALDYGPDSLLQGMGLLAEWGIAHVGAGANKTAARAPYIVEVNGLTLAFLGYVNVPVEASYGFDVQTWDATDDAPGLAWGTVAVIQEDVAAVAPEVDHVIVILHSGYEYLQSPSPIQVELSYAAVDAGASLVIGHHAHVLQGVEFYKGAMIAWGLGNFAFTIDGDPSTAVLNVWLTKQGVVDYNLVPAVIEESGAPRPATAEEAAAIFERIGPSLRSVP
;
A
#
# COMPACT_ATOMS: atom_id res chain seq x y z
N MET A 1 -50.55 3.28 -8.34
CA MET A 1 -50.49 1.88 -8.80
C MET A 1 -49.14 1.68 -9.45
N PHE A 2 -48.25 0.75 -9.07
CA PHE A 2 -48.13 -0.07 -7.85
C PHE A 2 -46.68 0.11 -7.35
N GLN A 3 -46.42 0.51 -6.10
CA GLN A 3 -46.23 -0.37 -4.92
C GLN A 3 -45.02 -1.32 -4.98
N VAL A 4 -44.06 -1.08 -4.07
CA VAL A 4 -42.87 -1.89 -3.80
C VAL A 4 -43.15 -2.86 -2.63
N PRO A 5 -42.69 -4.12 -2.67
CA PRO A 5 -42.70 -5.00 -1.51
C PRO A 5 -41.43 -4.83 -0.66
N ARG A 6 -41.55 -4.22 0.52
CA ARG A 6 -40.61 -4.41 1.65
C ARG A 6 -41.29 -5.27 2.71
N PHE A 7 -40.65 -6.36 3.12
CA PHE A 7 -41.12 -7.15 4.27
C PHE A 7 -40.64 -6.58 5.61
N LYS A 8 -41.43 -6.84 6.65
CA LYS A 8 -41.21 -6.54 8.08
C LYS A 8 -41.01 -7.90 8.79
N PHE A 9 -40.68 -8.05 10.08
CA PHE A 9 -40.74 -7.24 11.31
C PHE A 9 -39.42 -7.50 12.11
N GLN A 10 -39.18 -7.12 13.38
CA GLN A 10 -40.05 -6.85 14.53
C GLN A 10 -39.33 -6.01 15.60
N VAL A 11 -40.05 -5.11 16.28
CA VAL A 11 -39.59 -4.41 17.49
C VAL A 11 -40.73 -4.43 18.52
N THR A 12 -40.42 -4.76 19.77
CA THR A 12 -41.37 -4.79 20.89
C THR A 12 -41.29 -3.53 21.76
N SER A 13 -42.45 -3.09 22.24
CA SER A 13 -42.72 -2.13 23.33
C SER A 13 -41.54 -1.73 24.26
N GLY A 14 -41.28 -0.46 24.61
CA GLY A 14 -41.93 0.81 24.23
C GLY A 14 -42.68 1.51 25.38
N ARG A 15 -42.34 2.79 25.63
CA ARG A 15 -43.16 3.83 26.30
C ARG A 15 -42.48 5.20 26.13
N TRP A 16 -43.27 6.26 26.03
CA TRP A 16 -42.77 7.64 25.97
C TRP A 16 -42.80 8.30 27.35
N LEU A 17 -41.80 9.14 27.64
CA LEU A 17 -41.95 10.27 28.55
C LEU A 17 -41.03 11.41 28.08
N LEU A 18 -41.60 12.61 27.89
CA LEU A 18 -40.88 13.81 27.48
C LEU A 18 -40.87 14.80 28.65
N VAL A 19 -39.70 15.18 29.16
CA VAL A 19 -39.56 16.20 30.20
C VAL A 19 -38.37 17.10 29.88
N PHE A 20 -38.63 18.39 29.65
CA PHE A 20 -37.63 19.46 29.65
C PHE A 20 -37.60 20.11 31.05
N ILE A 21 -36.44 20.17 31.70
CA ILE A 21 -36.14 21.12 32.78
C ILE A 21 -34.73 21.70 32.52
N LEU A 22 -34.50 22.93 32.98
CA LEU A 22 -33.37 23.81 32.68
C LEU A 22 -32.85 24.44 34.01
N HIS A 23 -31.69 25.13 33.97
CA HIS A 23 -31.10 26.02 35.00
C HIS A 23 -30.14 25.47 36.10
N THR A 24 -28.83 25.73 35.85
CA THR A 24 -27.86 26.49 36.67
C THR A 24 -27.59 26.23 38.19
N SER A 25 -26.37 25.72 38.45
CA SER A 25 -25.23 26.43 39.13
C SER A 25 -25.13 26.62 40.67
N TYR A 26 -23.86 26.81 41.13
CA TYR A 26 -23.33 27.23 42.46
C TYR A 26 -23.30 26.17 43.61
N PHE A 27 -22.29 26.05 44.51
CA PHE A 27 -20.85 26.49 44.56
C PHE A 27 -20.12 25.96 45.85
N ILE A 28 -18.75 25.91 45.87
CA ILE A 28 -17.79 25.74 47.04
C ILE A 28 -17.94 24.48 47.94
N LEU A 29 -16.96 23.93 48.69
CA LEU A 29 -15.54 24.21 49.08
C LEU A 29 -14.62 23.01 48.70
N LEU A 30 -13.29 23.07 48.44
CA LEU A 30 -12.10 23.47 49.27
C LEU A 30 -11.95 22.62 50.56
N THR A 31 -10.80 22.10 51.07
CA THR A 31 -9.34 22.05 50.74
C THR A 31 -8.67 21.07 51.76
N SER A 32 -7.45 20.50 51.69
CA SER A 32 -6.34 20.41 50.69
C SER A 32 -5.17 19.51 51.18
N CYS A 33 -4.36 18.98 50.26
CA CYS A 33 -2.93 18.59 50.38
C CYS A 33 -2.44 17.32 51.14
N ALA A 34 -1.24 16.89 50.72
CA ALA A 34 -0.20 16.05 51.36
C ALA A 34 -0.25 14.51 51.27
N ALA A 35 0.92 13.93 50.97
CA ALA A 35 1.32 12.53 51.17
C ALA A 35 2.43 12.45 52.23
N PRO A 36 2.80 11.27 52.78
CA PRO A 36 4.05 10.65 52.31
C PRO A 36 4.15 9.09 52.41
N THR A 37 5.19 8.55 51.76
CA THR A 37 6.00 7.34 52.09
C THR A 37 5.34 5.98 52.41
N ALA A 38 5.53 5.04 51.46
CA ALA A 38 6.25 3.75 51.58
C ALA A 38 5.80 2.60 52.54
N GLU A 39 6.11 1.39 52.05
CA GLU A 39 6.12 0.04 52.67
C GLU A 39 4.92 -0.91 52.47
N ALA A 40 5.26 -2.20 52.44
CA ALA A 40 4.48 -3.40 52.15
C ALA A 40 5.23 -4.61 52.79
N PRO A 41 4.70 -5.86 52.87
CA PRO A 41 3.53 -6.41 52.17
C PRO A 41 2.62 -7.34 53.05
N LEU A 42 1.81 -8.16 52.37
CA LEU A 42 1.20 -9.46 52.76
C LEU A 42 -0.31 -9.53 53.10
N LEU A 43 -1.01 -10.20 52.17
CA LEU A 43 -2.03 -11.25 52.39
C LEU A 43 -3.31 -10.94 53.21
N ALA A 44 -4.40 -10.68 52.48
CA ALA A 44 -5.71 -11.29 52.76
C ALA A 44 -6.47 -11.52 51.44
N SER A 45 -7.26 -12.59 51.35
CA SER A 45 -8.00 -12.96 50.14
C SER A 45 -9.49 -12.59 50.21
N SER A 46 -10.03 -12.10 49.10
CA SER A 46 -11.46 -12.19 48.81
C SER A 46 -11.68 -12.29 47.29
N GLN A 47 -12.54 -13.22 46.87
CA GLN A 47 -12.89 -13.43 45.47
C GLN A 47 -14.24 -12.78 45.18
N LEU A 48 -14.31 -11.99 44.11
CA LEU A 48 -15.55 -11.69 43.37
C LEU A 48 -15.28 -11.91 41.88
N PRO A 49 -16.28 -12.38 41.11
CA PRO A 49 -16.04 -12.96 39.79
C PRO A 49 -15.71 -11.89 38.73
N LEU A 50 -14.66 -12.15 37.96
CA LEU A 50 -14.37 -11.40 36.75
C LEU A 50 -15.39 -11.77 35.66
N ALA A 51 -16.10 -10.80 35.09
CA ALA A 51 -16.95 -11.05 33.93
C ALA A 51 -16.07 -11.29 32.70
N THR A 52 -16.12 -12.51 32.15
CA THR A 52 -15.30 -12.92 31.00
C THR A 52 -15.82 -12.34 29.68
N ASN A 53 -15.57 -11.05 29.47
CA ASN A 53 -15.62 -10.47 28.13
C ASN A 53 -14.41 -10.96 27.33
N GLN A 54 -14.51 -12.16 26.73
CA GLN A 54 -13.65 -12.48 25.60
C GLN A 54 -13.91 -11.46 24.48
N PRO A 55 -12.90 -10.73 23.98
CA PRO A 55 -13.03 -10.15 22.65
C PRO A 55 -13.22 -11.30 21.64
N PRO A 56 -13.96 -11.09 20.55
CA PRO A 56 -14.10 -12.12 19.52
C PRO A 56 -12.71 -12.44 18.95
N THR A 57 -12.29 -13.70 19.04
CA THR A 57 -11.12 -14.19 18.32
C THR A 57 -11.45 -14.19 16.83
N ALA A 58 -11.12 -13.09 16.16
CA ALA A 58 -10.90 -13.10 14.72
C ALA A 58 -9.84 -14.17 14.43
N THR A 59 -10.20 -15.15 13.62
CA THR A 59 -9.30 -16.22 13.22
C THR A 59 -8.36 -15.66 12.14
N ASN A 60 -7.12 -15.36 12.52
CA ASN A 60 -6.05 -14.94 11.62
C ASN A 60 -5.63 -16.11 10.72
N GLN A 61 -6.50 -16.52 9.82
CA GLN A 61 -6.22 -17.47 8.75
C GLN A 61 -6.25 -16.72 7.41
N PRO A 62 -5.40 -17.10 6.44
CA PRO A 62 -5.46 -16.55 5.09
C PRO A 62 -6.87 -16.61 4.49
N PRO A 63 -7.25 -15.65 3.63
CA PRO A 63 -8.59 -15.57 3.07
C PRO A 63 -8.92 -16.82 2.23
N THR A 64 -10.08 -17.43 2.48
CA THR A 64 -10.62 -18.50 1.63
C THR A 64 -11.14 -17.96 0.30
N ALA A 65 -10.20 -17.66 -0.61
CA ALA A 65 -10.41 -17.41 -2.04
C ALA A 65 -11.64 -16.55 -2.41
N THR A 66 -11.78 -15.38 -1.78
CA THR A 66 -12.60 -14.31 -2.35
C THR A 66 -11.97 -13.82 -3.65
N ALA A 67 -12.79 -13.49 -4.65
CA ALA A 67 -12.32 -13.10 -5.97
C ALA A 67 -11.63 -11.72 -5.96
N LYS A 68 -10.31 -11.71 -5.74
CA LYS A 68 -9.42 -10.60 -6.12
C LYS A 68 -9.35 -10.47 -7.65
N PRO A 69 -8.84 -9.34 -8.20
CA PRO A 69 -8.68 -9.13 -9.64
C PRO A 69 -7.91 -10.26 -10.34
N THR A 70 -8.17 -10.48 -11.63
CA THR A 70 -7.57 -11.60 -12.37
C THR A 70 -6.12 -11.27 -12.72
N VAL A 71 -5.19 -12.04 -12.16
CA VAL A 71 -3.77 -12.00 -12.54
C VAL A 71 -3.64 -12.49 -13.98
N VAL A 72 -3.09 -11.64 -14.85
CA VAL A 72 -2.97 -11.96 -16.29
C VAL A 72 -1.68 -12.74 -16.56
N ASN A 73 -0.60 -12.45 -15.83
CA ASN A 73 0.60 -13.27 -15.79
C ASN A 73 1.35 -13.14 -14.45
N GLN A 74 1.63 -14.29 -13.83
CA GLN A 74 2.88 -14.56 -13.11
C GLN A 74 3.53 -15.76 -13.81
N PRO A 75 4.86 -15.77 -14.08
CA PRO A 75 5.49 -16.83 -14.86
C PRO A 75 5.52 -18.18 -14.11
N PRO A 76 4.80 -19.22 -14.58
CA PRO A 76 4.84 -20.55 -13.99
C PRO A 76 6.01 -21.38 -14.56
N ALA A 77 6.39 -22.46 -13.87
CA ALA A 77 7.38 -23.41 -14.37
C ALA A 77 6.94 -24.05 -15.71
N THR A 78 7.91 -24.27 -16.60
CA THR A 78 7.69 -24.56 -18.03
C THR A 78 6.95 -25.87 -18.32
N ALA A 79 5.93 -25.83 -19.16
CA ALA A 79 5.35 -27.02 -19.80
C ALA A 79 4.96 -26.71 -21.27
N THR A 80 5.58 -27.41 -22.23
CA THR A 80 5.36 -27.19 -23.67
C THR A 80 4.22 -28.06 -24.21
N LEU A 81 3.33 -27.50 -25.03
CA LEU A 81 2.33 -28.26 -25.79
C LEU A 81 2.38 -27.92 -27.29
N ILE A 82 2.08 -28.92 -28.12
CA ILE A 82 2.23 -28.88 -29.58
C ILE A 82 0.85 -28.69 -30.23
N PRO A 83 0.66 -27.73 -31.15
CA PRO A 83 -0.58 -27.59 -31.92
C PRO A 83 -0.64 -28.62 -33.07
N THR A 84 -1.77 -29.32 -33.21
CA THR A 84 -2.09 -30.14 -34.38
C THR A 84 -3.19 -29.50 -35.21
N SER A 85 -2.98 -29.38 -36.52
CA SER A 85 -3.91 -28.73 -37.45
C SER A 85 -4.89 -29.70 -38.12
N THR A 86 -6.16 -29.30 -38.20
CA THR A 86 -7.18 -29.92 -39.06
C THR A 86 -8.07 -28.83 -39.69
N THR A 87 -8.59 -29.10 -40.88
CA THR A 87 -9.13 -28.06 -41.79
C THR A 87 -10.58 -28.31 -42.22
N SER A 88 -11.30 -27.20 -42.50
CA SER A 88 -12.52 -27.14 -43.34
C SER A 88 -13.81 -27.74 -42.72
N PRO A 89 -15.03 -27.44 -43.26
CA PRO A 89 -15.34 -26.67 -44.48
C PRO A 89 -16.24 -25.42 -44.30
N THR A 90 -16.45 -24.72 -45.40
CA THR A 90 -17.20 -23.45 -45.54
C THR A 90 -18.73 -23.59 -45.42
N PRO A 91 -19.42 -22.73 -44.64
CA PRO A 91 -20.89 -22.62 -44.67
C PRO A 91 -21.42 -21.84 -45.89
N LEU A 92 -22.64 -22.16 -46.32
CA LEU A 92 -23.30 -21.53 -47.47
C LEU A 92 -23.84 -20.12 -47.14
N ALA A 93 -23.68 -19.17 -48.08
CA ALA A 93 -24.15 -17.80 -47.90
C ALA A 93 -25.68 -17.73 -47.75
N THR A 94 -26.14 -17.09 -46.67
CA THR A 94 -27.55 -16.77 -46.41
C THR A 94 -27.77 -15.26 -46.59
N ALA A 95 -28.92 -14.86 -47.13
CA ALA A 95 -29.16 -13.48 -47.57
C ALA A 95 -29.11 -12.46 -46.43
N THR A 96 -28.40 -11.35 -46.65
CA THR A 96 -28.25 -10.26 -45.69
C THR A 96 -29.57 -9.51 -45.49
N ALA A 97 -30.17 -9.62 -44.31
CA ALA A 97 -31.17 -8.66 -43.87
C ALA A 97 -30.46 -7.33 -43.52
N THR A 98 -30.96 -6.21 -44.05
CA THR A 98 -30.38 -4.89 -43.77
C THR A 98 -30.65 -4.51 -42.31
N ALA A 99 -29.66 -4.71 -41.44
CA ALA A 99 -29.73 -4.26 -40.06
C ALA A 99 -29.81 -2.73 -40.00
N THR A 100 -30.79 -2.21 -39.25
CA THR A 100 -30.78 -0.82 -38.79
C THR A 100 -29.50 -0.60 -37.99
N PRO A 101 -28.76 0.50 -38.19
CA PRO A 101 -27.58 0.77 -37.37
C PRO A 101 -27.99 0.87 -35.90
N GLU A 102 -27.44 -0.01 -35.08
CA GLU A 102 -27.55 0.08 -33.63
C GLU A 102 -26.91 1.41 -33.19
N PRO A 103 -27.54 2.17 -32.27
CA PRO A 103 -26.89 3.37 -31.73
C PRO A 103 -25.54 2.96 -31.12
N PRO A 104 -24.45 3.72 -31.34
CA PRO A 104 -23.12 3.30 -30.93
C PRO A 104 -23.14 2.99 -29.43
N THR A 105 -22.91 1.72 -29.09
CA THR A 105 -22.83 1.26 -27.70
C THR A 105 -21.78 2.11 -27.02
N ALA A 106 -22.18 2.89 -26.01
CA ALA A 106 -21.23 3.72 -25.29
C ALA A 106 -20.14 2.81 -24.71
N THR A 107 -18.92 2.93 -25.23
CA THR A 107 -17.78 2.15 -24.76
C THR A 107 -17.71 2.30 -23.24
N PRO A 108 -17.61 1.21 -22.47
CA PRO A 108 -17.51 1.33 -21.02
C PRO A 108 -16.37 2.28 -20.68
N SER A 109 -16.63 3.26 -19.82
CA SER A 109 -15.58 4.08 -19.22
C SER A 109 -14.87 3.18 -18.22
N TYR A 110 -13.89 2.41 -18.71
CA TYR A 110 -12.96 1.65 -17.88
C TYR A 110 -12.18 2.66 -17.04
N VAL A 111 -12.60 2.81 -15.79
CA VAL A 111 -11.97 3.66 -14.79
C VAL A 111 -11.45 2.75 -13.69
N VAL A 112 -10.17 2.87 -13.35
CA VAL A 112 -9.58 2.27 -12.16
C VAL A 112 -9.27 3.38 -11.17
N HIS A 113 -9.80 3.25 -9.96
CA HIS A 113 -9.33 3.98 -8.79
C HIS A 113 -8.17 3.20 -8.17
N LEU A 114 -6.96 3.70 -8.35
CA LEU A 114 -5.75 3.22 -7.67
C LEU A 114 -5.53 4.03 -6.38
N ALA A 115 -5.27 3.35 -5.26
CA ALA A 115 -4.73 3.97 -4.05
C ALA A 115 -3.23 3.65 -3.92
N ALA A 116 -2.44 4.67 -3.60
CA ALA A 116 -1.02 4.56 -3.29
C ALA A 116 -0.71 5.28 -1.98
N VAL A 117 0.26 4.76 -1.21
CA VAL A 117 0.71 5.37 0.05
C VAL A 117 2.23 5.39 0.13
N GLY A 118 2.75 6.13 1.11
CA GLY A 118 4.18 6.20 1.45
C GLY A 118 4.79 4.92 2.04
N ASP A 119 5.96 5.08 2.63
CA ASP A 119 6.83 4.01 3.13
C ASP A 119 6.24 3.31 4.38
N ILE A 120 6.21 1.98 4.36
CA ILE A 120 5.58 1.13 5.38
C ILE A 120 6.66 0.30 6.09
N ASN A 121 6.87 0.56 7.37
CA ASN A 121 7.74 -0.22 8.24
C ASN A 121 6.94 -0.70 9.46
N LEU A 122 6.72 -2.02 9.57
CA LEU A 122 5.90 -2.65 10.60
C LEU A 122 6.77 -3.36 11.69
N ASP A 123 8.01 -2.90 11.89
CA ASP A 123 8.86 -3.31 13.02
C ASP A 123 8.55 -2.45 14.29
N ARG A 124 9.37 -2.56 15.33
CA ARG A 124 9.42 -1.69 16.51
C ARG A 124 8.07 -1.64 17.25
N THR A 125 7.47 -0.46 17.38
CA THR A 125 6.22 -0.28 18.11
C THR A 125 5.06 -0.99 17.39
N LEU A 126 5.01 -0.89 16.06
CA LEU A 126 4.00 -1.61 15.27
C LEU A 126 4.23 -3.12 15.31
N GLY A 127 5.47 -3.59 15.14
CA GLY A 127 5.82 -5.01 15.22
C GLY A 127 5.43 -5.64 16.56
N THR A 128 5.64 -4.91 17.67
CA THR A 128 5.19 -5.31 19.01
C THR A 128 3.66 -5.41 19.11
N ILE A 129 2.94 -4.43 18.55
CA ILE A 129 1.47 -4.40 18.61
C ILE A 129 0.84 -5.50 17.72
N ILE A 130 1.44 -5.78 16.56
CA ILE A 130 1.03 -6.84 15.64
C ILE A 130 1.20 -8.21 16.32
N SER A 131 2.44 -8.56 16.71
CA SER A 131 2.80 -9.89 17.21
C SER A 131 2.47 -10.08 18.70
N THR A 132 3.16 -9.34 19.57
CA THR A 132 3.14 -9.55 21.03
C THR A 132 1.82 -9.14 21.67
N ASN A 133 1.13 -8.14 21.14
CA ASN A 133 -0.25 -7.80 21.56
C ASN A 133 -1.34 -8.51 20.75
N GLY A 134 -1.00 -9.21 19.65
CA GLY A 134 -1.95 -9.94 18.82
C GLY A 134 -2.97 -9.05 18.09
N ARG A 135 -2.56 -7.86 17.61
CA ARG A 135 -3.44 -6.86 16.98
C ARG A 135 -3.02 -6.51 15.54
N PRO A 136 -2.97 -7.45 14.60
CA PRO A 136 -2.53 -7.18 13.23
C PRO A 136 -3.38 -6.14 12.49
N ALA A 137 -4.67 -5.98 12.85
CA ALA A 137 -5.50 -4.92 12.27
C ALA A 137 -5.10 -3.49 12.70
N TYR A 138 -4.34 -3.32 13.78
CA TYR A 138 -4.11 -2.00 14.39
C TYR A 138 -3.39 -0.98 13.49
N PRO A 139 -2.28 -1.30 12.79
CA PRO A 139 -1.50 -0.30 12.06
C PRO A 139 -2.32 0.51 11.06
N PHE A 140 -3.30 -0.12 10.40
CA PHE A 140 -4.08 0.52 9.34
C PHE A 140 -5.54 0.79 9.73
N ALA A 141 -5.98 0.49 10.95
CA ALA A 141 -7.40 0.49 11.34
C ALA A 141 -8.15 1.82 11.07
N ALA A 142 -7.46 2.96 11.18
CA ALA A 142 -8.03 4.28 10.92
C ALA A 142 -8.01 4.68 9.43
N MET A 143 -7.14 4.07 8.63
CA MET A 143 -6.96 4.37 7.20
C MET A 143 -7.58 3.34 6.25
N ALA A 144 -7.83 2.11 6.71
CA ALA A 144 -8.39 1.03 5.89
C ALA A 144 -9.65 1.46 5.09
N PRO A 145 -10.62 2.24 5.63
CA PRO A 145 -11.77 2.70 4.84
C PRO A 145 -11.44 3.60 3.64
N TYR A 146 -10.25 4.18 3.57
CA TYR A 146 -9.75 4.99 2.46
C TYR A 146 -8.96 4.15 1.45
N LEU A 147 -8.36 3.04 1.90
CA LEU A 147 -7.61 2.09 1.09
C LEU A 147 -8.57 1.09 0.41
N THR A 148 -9.42 0.42 1.18
CA THR A 148 -10.45 -0.52 0.68
C THR A 148 -11.60 0.14 -0.09
N ALA A 149 -11.49 1.44 -0.40
CA ALA A 149 -12.40 2.15 -1.29
C ALA A 149 -11.90 2.20 -2.74
N ALA A 150 -10.61 1.94 -2.96
CA ALA A 150 -9.99 1.81 -4.28
C ALA A 150 -10.23 0.42 -4.89
N ASP A 151 -10.08 0.31 -6.20
CA ASP A 151 -10.12 -0.96 -6.94
C ASP A 151 -8.81 -1.76 -6.80
N PHE A 152 -7.71 -1.08 -6.42
CA PHE A 152 -6.39 -1.67 -6.19
C PHE A 152 -5.56 -0.78 -5.26
N THR A 153 -4.89 -1.35 -4.23
CA THR A 153 -4.06 -0.59 -3.28
C THR A 153 -2.57 -0.99 -3.29
N VAL A 154 -1.70 0.02 -3.34
CA VAL A 154 -0.23 -0.09 -3.45
C VAL A 154 0.50 0.64 -2.31
N GLY A 155 1.65 0.12 -1.88
CA GLY A 155 2.62 0.83 -1.04
C GLY A 155 4.06 0.36 -1.24
N ASN A 156 5.01 0.91 -0.49
CA ASN A 156 6.39 0.41 -0.40
C ASN A 156 6.58 -0.24 0.98
N PHE A 157 7.01 -1.51 1.02
CA PHE A 157 7.22 -2.23 2.28
C PHE A 157 8.69 -2.23 2.67
N GLU A 158 9.06 -1.26 3.50
CA GLU A 158 10.42 -0.84 3.80
C GLU A 158 10.95 -1.46 5.10
N SER A 159 11.04 -2.79 5.08
CA SER A 159 11.48 -3.63 6.20
C SER A 159 11.73 -5.05 5.69
N ALA A 160 12.58 -5.83 6.34
CA ALA A 160 12.54 -7.29 6.16
C ALA A 160 11.22 -7.83 6.75
N LEU A 161 10.64 -8.87 6.15
CA LEU A 161 9.38 -9.48 6.61
C LEU A 161 9.64 -10.94 6.98
N GLY A 162 9.53 -11.27 8.28
CA GLY A 162 9.79 -12.64 8.73
C GLY A 162 10.32 -12.74 10.16
N ASP A 163 10.88 -13.90 10.46
CA ASP A 163 11.52 -14.27 11.73
C ASP A 163 12.82 -15.09 11.54
N VAL A 164 13.36 -15.13 10.32
CA VAL A 164 14.64 -15.78 9.98
C VAL A 164 15.71 -14.76 9.56
N GLY A 165 16.95 -15.23 9.47
CA GLY A 165 18.10 -14.40 9.08
C GLY A 165 18.77 -13.69 10.25
N GLU A 166 19.77 -12.86 9.96
CA GLU A 166 20.58 -12.12 10.93
C GLU A 166 20.81 -10.69 10.41
N PRO A 167 20.85 -9.65 11.27
CA PRO A 167 21.04 -8.27 10.84
C PRO A 167 22.31 -8.06 10.01
N THR A 168 22.18 -7.39 8.87
CA THR A 168 23.28 -7.19 7.92
C THR A 168 24.44 -6.39 8.54
N PRO A 169 25.66 -6.96 8.62
CA PRO A 169 26.78 -6.29 9.26
C PRO A 169 27.18 -4.98 8.58
N GLY A 170 27.38 -3.93 9.39
CA GLY A 170 27.83 -2.61 8.93
C GLY A 170 26.73 -1.64 8.53
N LYS A 171 25.46 -2.03 8.62
CA LYS A 171 24.31 -1.17 8.32
C LYS A 171 23.95 -0.21 9.48
N SER A 172 23.45 0.98 9.16
CA SER A 172 23.01 1.98 10.16
C SER A 172 21.81 1.52 10.98
N TYR A 173 20.80 0.98 10.31
CA TYR A 173 19.53 0.54 10.87
C TYR A 173 19.11 -0.77 10.21
N SER A 174 18.59 -1.69 11.02
CA SER A 174 18.00 -2.94 10.53
C SER A 174 16.59 -3.07 11.09
N PHE A 175 15.63 -3.40 10.23
CA PHE A 175 14.23 -3.59 10.58
C PHE A 175 13.76 -4.99 10.16
N GLN A 176 13.06 -5.68 11.05
CA GLN A 176 12.37 -6.93 10.75
C GLN A 176 10.95 -6.88 11.30
N SER A 177 10.00 -6.71 10.40
CA SER A 177 8.58 -6.81 10.72
C SER A 177 8.20 -8.29 10.89
N PRO A 178 7.42 -8.63 11.94
CA PRO A 178 7.09 -10.01 12.27
C PRO A 178 6.24 -10.67 11.17
N PRO A 179 6.19 -12.01 11.07
CA PRO A 179 5.45 -12.71 10.02
C PRO A 179 3.98 -12.29 9.88
N GLU A 180 3.30 -11.96 10.98
CA GLU A 180 1.90 -11.51 10.97
C GLU A 180 1.70 -10.13 10.34
N ALA A 181 2.77 -9.38 10.03
CA ALA A 181 2.68 -8.11 9.30
C ALA A 181 2.12 -8.28 7.87
N ALA A 182 2.27 -9.47 7.25
CA ALA A 182 1.55 -9.80 6.01
C ALA A 182 0.02 -9.77 6.21
N SER A 183 -0.48 -10.30 7.33
CA SER A 183 -1.90 -10.21 7.68
C SER A 183 -2.33 -8.77 8.00
N ALA A 184 -1.43 -7.95 8.56
CA ALA A 184 -1.70 -6.53 8.80
C ALA A 184 -1.90 -5.76 7.48
N LEU A 185 -1.03 -5.97 6.49
CA LEU A 185 -1.19 -5.41 5.14
C LEU A 185 -2.51 -5.86 4.50
N TRP A 186 -2.84 -7.15 4.58
CA TRP A 186 -4.11 -7.65 4.05
C TRP A 186 -5.33 -7.02 4.72
N LEU A 187 -5.31 -6.87 6.05
CA LEU A 187 -6.35 -6.18 6.83
C LEU A 187 -6.41 -4.66 6.57
N GLY A 188 -5.30 -4.06 6.13
CA GLY A 188 -5.25 -2.67 5.66
C GLY A 188 -5.87 -2.47 4.27
N GLY A 189 -6.06 -3.55 3.50
CA GLY A 189 -6.58 -3.50 2.14
C GLY A 189 -5.53 -3.50 1.03
N PHE A 190 -4.27 -3.84 1.32
CA PHE A 190 -3.21 -3.84 0.32
C PHE A 190 -3.34 -5.00 -0.69
N ASP A 191 -3.07 -4.69 -1.97
CA ASP A 191 -3.01 -5.67 -3.06
C ASP A 191 -1.60 -5.92 -3.56
N LEU A 192 -0.73 -4.89 -3.51
CA LEU A 192 0.66 -4.98 -3.94
C LEU A 192 1.57 -4.11 -3.06
N VAL A 193 2.79 -4.58 -2.82
CA VAL A 193 3.87 -3.78 -2.23
C VAL A 193 5.15 -3.82 -3.06
N SER A 194 5.86 -2.69 -3.17
CA SER A 194 7.26 -2.74 -3.59
C SER A 194 8.13 -3.33 -2.48
N LEU A 195 9.05 -4.22 -2.86
CA LEU A 195 10.18 -4.65 -2.03
C LEU A 195 11.51 -4.08 -2.56
N ALA A 196 11.51 -3.36 -3.68
CA ALA A 196 12.67 -2.57 -4.08
C ALA A 196 12.77 -1.32 -3.22
N ASN A 197 13.45 -1.44 -2.09
CA ASN A 197 13.81 -0.34 -1.21
C ASN A 197 15.11 -0.66 -0.46
N ASN A 198 15.64 0.34 0.24
CA ASN A 198 16.86 0.20 1.01
C ASN A 198 16.78 -0.78 2.20
N HIS A 199 15.62 -1.35 2.60
CA HIS A 199 15.48 -2.14 3.84
C HIS A 199 14.97 -3.59 3.68
N ALA A 200 14.47 -4.00 2.53
CA ALA A 200 13.89 -5.33 2.31
C ALA A 200 14.86 -6.53 2.50
N LEU A 201 16.18 -6.28 2.56
CA LEU A 201 17.22 -7.28 2.76
C LEU A 201 17.99 -7.13 4.08
N ASP A 202 17.46 -6.36 5.04
CA ASP A 202 18.12 -6.10 6.33
C ASP A 202 18.58 -7.37 7.07
N TYR A 203 17.84 -8.46 6.95
CA TYR A 203 18.11 -9.76 7.56
C TYR A 203 18.59 -10.83 6.54
N GLY A 204 19.02 -10.38 5.36
CA GLY A 204 19.61 -11.22 4.31
C GLY A 204 18.61 -12.00 3.43
N PRO A 205 19.13 -12.74 2.43
CA PRO A 205 18.33 -13.38 1.38
C PRO A 205 17.24 -14.34 1.89
N ASP A 206 17.50 -15.08 2.96
CA ASP A 206 16.52 -16.00 3.55
C ASP A 206 15.29 -15.26 4.09
N SER A 207 15.49 -14.08 4.70
CA SER A 207 14.39 -13.25 5.19
C SER A 207 13.63 -12.57 4.05
N LEU A 208 14.31 -12.16 2.97
CA LEU A 208 13.64 -11.64 1.77
C LEU A 208 12.73 -12.72 1.14
N LEU A 209 13.25 -13.94 0.97
CA LEU A 209 12.48 -15.05 0.41
C LEU A 209 11.33 -15.50 1.32
N GLN A 210 11.52 -15.47 2.65
CA GLN A 210 10.42 -15.69 3.60
C GLN A 210 9.34 -14.62 3.44
N GLY A 211 9.73 -13.33 3.36
CA GLY A 211 8.80 -12.21 3.19
C GLY A 211 7.97 -12.31 1.92
N MET A 212 8.59 -12.64 0.78
CA MET A 212 7.89 -12.92 -0.47
C MET A 212 6.85 -14.04 -0.33
N GLY A 213 7.20 -15.13 0.38
CA GLY A 213 6.29 -16.22 0.69
C GLY A 213 5.10 -15.79 1.56
N LEU A 214 5.36 -15.03 2.62
CA LEU A 214 4.35 -14.52 3.55
C LEU A 214 3.36 -13.57 2.85
N LEU A 215 3.83 -12.70 1.94
CA LEU A 215 2.95 -11.85 1.14
C LEU A 215 2.05 -12.69 0.21
N ALA A 216 2.62 -13.72 -0.44
CA ALA A 216 1.89 -14.62 -1.31
C ALA A 216 0.82 -15.44 -0.57
N GLU A 217 1.09 -15.91 0.67
CA GLU A 217 0.12 -16.60 1.52
C GLU A 217 -1.13 -15.75 1.79
N TRP A 218 -0.98 -14.43 1.93
CA TRP A 218 -2.08 -13.49 2.15
C TRP A 218 -2.68 -12.89 0.87
N GLY A 219 -2.21 -13.33 -0.31
CA GLY A 219 -2.71 -12.82 -1.59
C GLY A 219 -2.33 -11.35 -1.84
N ILE A 220 -1.13 -10.95 -1.41
CA ILE A 220 -0.52 -9.66 -1.68
C ILE A 220 0.61 -9.89 -2.70
N ALA A 221 0.57 -9.17 -3.82
CA ALA A 221 1.61 -9.19 -4.82
C ALA A 221 2.85 -8.39 -4.37
N HIS A 222 4.00 -8.67 -4.96
CA HIS A 222 5.20 -7.85 -4.78
C HIS A 222 5.93 -7.62 -6.10
N VAL A 223 6.75 -6.56 -6.14
CA VAL A 223 7.61 -6.19 -7.27
C VAL A 223 8.97 -5.68 -6.78
N GLY A 224 9.98 -5.71 -7.65
CA GLY A 224 11.27 -5.09 -7.39
C GLY A 224 12.24 -5.89 -6.51
N ALA A 225 11.86 -7.09 -6.08
CA ALA A 225 12.75 -8.04 -5.42
C ALA A 225 12.36 -9.47 -5.78
N GLY A 226 13.33 -10.38 -5.79
CA GLY A 226 13.10 -11.76 -6.23
C GLY A 226 14.30 -12.69 -6.00
N ALA A 227 14.09 -13.98 -6.28
CA ALA A 227 15.09 -15.03 -6.09
C ALA A 227 16.29 -14.97 -7.06
N ASN A 228 16.21 -14.13 -8.09
CA ASN A 228 17.27 -13.76 -9.03
C ASN A 228 16.88 -12.47 -9.77
N LYS A 229 17.80 -11.96 -10.59
CA LYS A 229 17.65 -10.75 -11.43
C LYS A 229 16.38 -10.72 -12.26
N THR A 230 16.03 -11.83 -12.91
CA THR A 230 14.84 -11.94 -13.76
C THR A 230 13.57 -11.86 -12.93
N ALA A 231 13.54 -12.46 -11.74
CA ALA A 231 12.41 -12.36 -10.82
C ALA A 231 12.29 -10.97 -10.17
N ALA A 232 13.41 -10.32 -9.83
CA ALA A 232 13.41 -8.99 -9.22
C ALA A 232 12.93 -7.90 -10.18
N ARG A 233 13.34 -7.96 -11.45
CA ARG A 233 12.93 -7.04 -12.53
C ARG A 233 11.58 -7.40 -13.18
N ALA A 234 10.92 -8.49 -12.76
CA ALA A 234 9.67 -8.92 -13.39
C ALA A 234 8.50 -7.95 -13.08
N PRO A 235 7.68 -7.58 -14.08
CA PRO A 235 6.45 -6.84 -13.83
C PRO A 235 5.38 -7.74 -13.22
N TYR A 236 4.59 -7.21 -12.29
CA TYR A 236 3.31 -7.81 -11.90
C TYR A 236 2.20 -7.28 -12.81
N ILE A 237 1.49 -8.17 -13.53
CA ILE A 237 0.48 -7.79 -14.53
C ILE A 237 -0.92 -8.30 -14.13
N VAL A 238 -1.87 -7.38 -14.00
CA VAL A 238 -3.23 -7.62 -13.50
C VAL A 238 -4.28 -6.86 -14.33
N GLU A 239 -5.46 -7.46 -14.53
CA GLU A 239 -6.62 -6.73 -15.06
C GLU A 239 -7.51 -6.21 -13.92
N VAL A 240 -7.70 -4.90 -13.86
CA VAL A 240 -8.57 -4.20 -12.90
C VAL A 240 -9.58 -3.38 -13.70
N ASN A 241 -10.88 -3.62 -13.48
CA ASN A 241 -12.01 -2.95 -14.18
C ASN A 241 -11.84 -2.80 -15.70
N GLY A 242 -11.24 -3.78 -16.39
CA GLY A 242 -11.01 -3.77 -17.84
C GLY A 242 -9.80 -2.94 -18.33
N LEU A 243 -8.96 -2.46 -17.40
CA LEU A 243 -7.61 -1.97 -17.68
C LEU A 243 -6.59 -3.03 -17.28
N THR A 244 -5.62 -3.31 -18.15
CA THR A 244 -4.44 -4.12 -17.82
C THR A 244 -3.33 -3.21 -17.31
N LEU A 245 -2.87 -3.46 -16.09
CA LEU A 245 -1.86 -2.67 -15.39
C LEU A 245 -0.60 -3.52 -15.18
N ALA A 246 0.57 -2.98 -15.52
CA ALA A 246 1.87 -3.53 -15.12
C ALA A 246 2.47 -2.68 -14.00
N PHE A 247 2.94 -3.34 -12.94
CA PHE A 247 3.69 -2.70 -11.85
C PHE A 247 5.15 -3.16 -11.89
N LEU A 248 6.09 -2.21 -11.79
CA LEU A 248 7.53 -2.44 -11.69
C LEU A 248 8.08 -1.68 -10.47
N GLY A 249 9.07 -2.24 -9.77
CA GLY A 249 9.67 -1.61 -8.58
C GLY A 249 11.19 -1.50 -8.70
N TYR A 250 11.78 -0.37 -8.32
CA TYR A 250 13.24 -0.15 -8.36
C TYR A 250 13.78 0.64 -7.16
N VAL A 251 15.01 0.31 -6.78
CA VAL A 251 15.79 0.99 -5.74
C VAL A 251 17.01 1.68 -6.35
N ASN A 252 17.28 2.94 -5.97
CA ASN A 252 18.55 3.63 -6.25
C ASN A 252 18.81 4.71 -5.18
N VAL A 253 19.59 4.35 -4.16
CA VAL A 253 19.89 5.21 -3.01
C VAL A 253 21.40 5.42 -2.88
N PRO A 254 21.88 6.52 -2.27
CA PRO A 254 23.29 6.70 -1.99
C PRO A 254 23.81 5.66 -0.99
N VAL A 255 25.12 5.44 -0.99
CA VAL A 255 25.84 4.74 0.08
C VAL A 255 25.58 5.43 1.41
N GLU A 256 25.26 4.66 2.46
CA GLU A 256 24.86 5.18 3.77
C GLU A 256 25.95 6.07 4.40
N ALA A 257 25.61 7.34 4.67
CA ALA A 257 26.57 8.33 5.17
C ALA A 257 27.17 8.00 6.55
N SER A 258 26.47 7.19 7.37
CA SER A 258 26.87 6.91 8.75
C SER A 258 27.93 5.80 8.88
N TYR A 259 27.79 4.71 8.11
CA TYR A 259 28.67 3.53 8.22
C TYR A 259 29.24 3.04 6.87
N GLY A 260 28.86 3.67 5.75
CA GLY A 260 29.37 3.32 4.42
C GLY A 260 28.77 2.05 3.80
N PHE A 261 27.59 1.62 4.27
CA PHE A 261 26.88 0.48 3.68
C PHE A 261 26.35 0.83 2.29
N ASP A 262 26.60 -0.04 1.31
CA ASP A 262 26.23 0.17 -0.08
C ASP A 262 25.09 -0.79 -0.48
N VAL A 263 23.89 -0.23 -0.61
CA VAL A 263 22.67 -0.96 -1.01
C VAL A 263 22.78 -1.51 -2.43
N GLN A 264 23.68 -0.99 -3.29
CA GLN A 264 23.91 -1.59 -4.61
C GLN A 264 24.53 -3.00 -4.52
N THR A 265 25.13 -3.37 -3.38
CA THR A 265 25.58 -4.75 -3.13
C THR A 265 24.45 -5.77 -2.99
N TRP A 266 23.19 -5.31 -2.95
CA TRP A 266 21.97 -6.12 -2.94
C TRP A 266 21.27 -6.22 -4.32
N ASP A 267 21.88 -5.71 -5.39
CA ASP A 267 21.35 -5.90 -6.76
C ASP A 267 21.27 -7.39 -7.11
N ALA A 268 20.12 -7.81 -7.63
CA ALA A 268 19.83 -9.21 -7.91
C ALA A 268 20.70 -9.74 -9.07
N THR A 269 21.36 -10.88 -8.86
CA THR A 269 22.20 -11.53 -9.87
C THR A 269 21.45 -12.69 -10.53
N ASP A 270 22.00 -13.29 -11.59
CA ASP A 270 21.38 -14.44 -12.25
C ASP A 270 21.23 -15.66 -11.31
N ASP A 271 22.13 -15.80 -10.33
CA ASP A 271 22.24 -16.95 -9.43
C ASP A 271 21.94 -16.65 -7.94
N ALA A 272 21.59 -15.40 -7.58
CA ALA A 272 21.34 -15.01 -6.18
C ALA A 272 20.15 -14.05 -6.01
N PRO A 273 19.35 -14.20 -4.93
CA PRO A 273 18.27 -13.27 -4.60
C PRO A 273 18.76 -11.84 -4.36
N GLY A 274 17.91 -10.87 -4.67
CA GLY A 274 18.24 -9.46 -4.53
C GLY A 274 17.08 -8.53 -4.89
N LEU A 275 17.42 -7.24 -5.01
CA LEU A 275 16.53 -6.15 -5.41
C LEU A 275 16.77 -5.80 -6.89
N ALA A 276 15.81 -5.12 -7.53
CA ALA A 276 16.01 -4.53 -8.85
C ALA A 276 16.69 -3.15 -8.72
N TRP A 277 18.01 -3.08 -8.97
CA TRP A 277 18.71 -1.80 -8.93
C TRP A 277 18.35 -0.91 -10.13
N GLY A 278 17.70 0.22 -9.86
CA GLY A 278 17.18 1.14 -10.87
C GLY A 278 18.28 1.99 -11.50
N THR A 279 18.66 1.68 -12.73
CA THR A 279 19.43 2.62 -13.58
C THR A 279 18.56 3.09 -14.74
N VAL A 280 18.89 4.23 -15.36
CA VAL A 280 18.20 4.75 -16.56
C VAL A 280 18.04 3.66 -17.62
N ALA A 281 19.10 2.89 -17.90
CA ALA A 281 19.08 1.82 -18.90
C ALA A 281 18.18 0.64 -18.49
N VAL A 282 18.25 0.20 -17.22
CA VAL A 282 17.41 -0.89 -16.68
C VAL A 282 15.93 -0.51 -16.73
N ILE A 283 15.58 0.67 -16.21
CA ILE A 283 14.20 1.17 -16.17
C ILE A 283 13.66 1.33 -17.60
N GLN A 284 14.47 1.85 -18.53
CA GLN A 284 14.04 1.98 -19.93
C GLN A 284 13.88 0.63 -20.64
N GLU A 285 14.76 -0.34 -20.38
CA GLU A 285 14.67 -1.70 -20.92
C GLU A 285 13.37 -2.40 -20.47
N ASP A 286 13.11 -2.43 -19.16
CA ASP A 286 11.98 -3.15 -18.57
C ASP A 286 10.63 -2.48 -18.89
N VAL A 287 10.54 -1.15 -18.78
CA VAL A 287 9.30 -0.42 -19.07
C VAL A 287 8.96 -0.51 -20.55
N ALA A 288 9.93 -0.33 -21.46
CA ALA A 288 9.67 -0.41 -22.91
C ALA A 288 9.35 -1.84 -23.37
N ALA A 289 9.80 -2.87 -22.65
CA ALA A 289 9.44 -4.26 -22.91
C ALA A 289 7.97 -4.57 -22.59
N VAL A 290 7.45 -4.10 -21.44
CA VAL A 290 6.07 -4.40 -21.00
C VAL A 290 5.01 -3.40 -21.50
N ALA A 291 5.39 -2.14 -21.78
CA ALA A 291 4.47 -1.11 -22.26
C ALA A 291 3.58 -1.49 -23.47
N PRO A 292 4.02 -2.25 -24.50
CA PRO A 292 3.14 -2.65 -25.60
C PRO A 292 2.15 -3.79 -25.26
N GLU A 293 2.23 -4.40 -24.07
CA GLU A 293 1.37 -5.51 -23.64
C GLU A 293 0.24 -5.09 -22.68
N VAL A 294 0.24 -3.85 -22.20
CA VAL A 294 -0.67 -3.33 -21.15
C VAL A 294 -1.22 -1.95 -21.48
N ASP A 295 -2.22 -1.46 -20.75
CA ASP A 295 -2.71 -0.08 -20.91
C ASP A 295 -1.85 0.93 -20.15
N HIS A 296 -1.35 0.55 -18.97
CA HIS A 296 -0.51 1.39 -18.13
C HIS A 296 0.64 0.60 -17.51
N VAL A 297 1.84 1.18 -17.57
CA VAL A 297 2.95 0.81 -16.69
C VAL A 297 3.03 1.81 -15.54
N ILE A 298 3.05 1.29 -14.31
CA ILE A 298 3.21 2.02 -13.06
C ILE A 298 4.58 1.65 -12.49
N VAL A 299 5.42 2.65 -12.24
CA VAL A 299 6.77 2.45 -11.68
C VAL A 299 6.80 2.94 -10.23
N ILE A 300 7.16 2.05 -9.30
CA ILE A 300 7.40 2.36 -7.89
C ILE A 300 8.90 2.56 -7.71
N LEU A 301 9.33 3.74 -7.29
CA LEU A 301 10.73 4.17 -7.34
C LEU A 301 11.20 4.68 -5.98
N HIS A 302 11.90 3.83 -5.23
CA HIS A 302 12.54 4.17 -3.97
C HIS A 302 13.95 4.70 -4.26
N SER A 303 14.09 6.02 -4.38
CA SER A 303 15.36 6.63 -4.80
C SER A 303 15.58 8.06 -4.32
N GLY A 304 16.82 8.54 -4.42
CA GLY A 304 17.18 9.91 -4.11
C GLY A 304 17.84 10.06 -2.76
N TYR A 305 17.42 11.07 -1.99
CA TYR A 305 17.98 11.35 -0.66
C TYR A 305 16.83 11.65 0.31
N GLU A 306 16.96 11.09 1.51
CA GLU A 306 16.04 11.29 2.63
C GLU A 306 15.83 12.78 2.98
N TYR A 307 14.62 13.12 3.42
CA TYR A 307 14.18 14.41 3.98
C TYR A 307 14.26 15.66 3.07
N LEU A 308 14.72 15.53 1.82
CA LEU A 308 14.66 16.63 0.85
C LEU A 308 13.20 17.00 0.54
N GLN A 309 12.87 18.29 0.62
CA GLN A 309 11.53 18.82 0.34
C GLN A 309 11.22 18.96 -1.17
N SER A 310 12.15 18.57 -2.03
CA SER A 310 12.03 18.62 -3.50
C SER A 310 12.81 17.44 -4.09
N PRO A 311 12.37 16.87 -5.22
CA PRO A 311 13.01 15.71 -5.82
C PRO A 311 14.49 16.00 -6.14
N SER A 312 15.34 15.05 -5.79
CA SER A 312 16.76 15.07 -6.12
C SER A 312 16.99 14.83 -7.63
N PRO A 313 18.15 15.24 -8.18
CA PRO A 313 18.43 15.04 -9.61
C PRO A 313 18.31 13.59 -10.08
N ILE A 314 18.65 12.61 -9.24
CA ILE A 314 18.53 11.18 -9.59
C ILE A 314 17.07 10.68 -9.57
N GLN A 315 16.23 11.17 -8.65
CA GLN A 315 14.77 10.90 -8.72
C GLN A 315 14.21 11.43 -10.05
N VAL A 316 14.58 12.65 -10.44
CA VAL A 316 14.13 13.27 -11.70
C VAL A 316 14.61 12.48 -12.91
N GLU A 317 15.90 12.14 -12.96
CA GLU A 317 16.49 11.37 -14.06
C GLU A 317 15.84 10.00 -14.24
N LEU A 318 15.65 9.23 -13.16
CA LEU A 318 15.04 7.90 -13.21
C LEU A 318 13.52 7.95 -13.49
N SER A 319 12.81 8.94 -12.95
CA SER A 319 11.36 9.12 -13.21
C SER A 319 11.09 9.55 -14.65
N TYR A 320 11.88 10.48 -15.19
CA TYR A 320 11.77 10.86 -16.60
C TYR A 320 12.18 9.71 -17.53
N ALA A 321 13.18 8.90 -17.15
CA ALA A 321 13.56 7.69 -17.90
C ALA A 321 12.42 6.67 -17.98
N ALA A 322 11.67 6.46 -16.89
CA ALA A 322 10.48 5.61 -16.86
C ALA A 322 9.37 6.14 -17.80
N VAL A 323 9.04 7.43 -17.72
CA VAL A 323 8.00 8.04 -18.57
C VAL A 323 8.40 7.98 -20.05
N ASP A 324 9.67 8.24 -20.38
CA ASP A 324 10.18 8.21 -21.75
C ASP A 324 10.18 6.81 -22.38
N ALA A 325 10.12 5.76 -21.56
CA ALA A 325 9.95 4.37 -22.00
C ALA A 325 8.48 3.92 -22.07
N GLY A 326 7.53 4.68 -21.51
CA GLY A 326 6.09 4.39 -21.56
C GLY A 326 5.35 4.34 -20.22
N ALA A 327 5.99 4.69 -19.10
CA ALA A 327 5.28 4.73 -17.81
C ALA A 327 4.17 5.80 -17.81
N SER A 328 2.97 5.41 -17.39
CA SER A 328 1.82 6.33 -17.23
C SER A 328 1.79 7.00 -15.85
N LEU A 329 2.40 6.34 -14.85
CA LEU A 329 2.48 6.79 -13.47
C LEU A 329 3.84 6.38 -12.87
N VAL A 330 4.48 7.31 -12.15
CA VAL A 330 5.63 7.02 -11.28
C VAL A 330 5.28 7.41 -9.84
N ILE A 331 5.58 6.53 -8.90
CA ILE A 331 5.30 6.68 -7.46
C ILE A 331 6.64 6.66 -6.71
N GLY A 332 7.04 7.81 -6.17
CA GLY A 332 8.32 8.02 -5.49
C GLY A 332 8.27 7.74 -3.99
N HIS A 333 9.39 7.21 -3.48
CA HIS A 333 9.61 6.75 -2.10
C HIS A 333 11.00 7.18 -1.60
N HIS A 334 11.45 6.73 -0.42
CA HIS A 334 12.75 7.05 0.23
C HIS A 334 12.91 8.49 0.74
N ALA A 335 12.18 9.46 0.19
CA ALA A 335 12.25 10.84 0.67
C ALA A 335 11.81 11.00 2.15
N HIS A 336 11.05 10.05 2.72
CA HIS A 336 10.44 10.09 4.06
C HIS A 336 9.55 11.31 4.38
N VAL A 337 9.40 12.23 3.43
CA VAL A 337 8.53 13.42 3.47
C VAL A 337 7.66 13.48 2.22
N LEU A 338 6.50 14.12 2.32
CA LEU A 338 5.64 14.40 1.16
C LEU A 338 6.32 15.41 0.22
N GLN A 339 6.58 14.99 -1.02
CA GLN A 339 7.02 15.84 -2.13
C GLN A 339 5.87 16.00 -3.15
N GLY A 340 5.98 16.99 -4.05
CA GLY A 340 4.91 17.35 -5.01
C GLY A 340 4.54 16.27 -6.05
N VAL A 341 3.51 16.54 -6.85
CA VAL A 341 3.25 15.86 -8.13
C VAL A 341 3.68 16.75 -9.29
N GLU A 342 4.15 16.10 -10.36
CA GLU A 342 4.40 16.71 -11.67
C GLU A 342 3.66 15.91 -12.77
N PHE A 343 3.25 16.59 -13.84
CA PHE A 343 2.81 15.93 -15.08
C PHE A 343 3.86 16.13 -16.16
N TYR A 344 4.62 15.08 -16.46
CA TYR A 344 5.68 15.07 -17.46
C TYR A 344 5.22 14.28 -18.69
N LYS A 345 5.22 14.91 -19.87
CA LYS A 345 4.76 14.35 -21.15
C LYS A 345 3.33 13.73 -21.15
N GLY A 346 2.52 14.01 -20.12
CA GLY A 346 1.17 13.47 -19.94
C GLY A 346 1.07 12.33 -18.93
N ALA A 347 2.20 11.75 -18.51
CA ALA A 347 2.26 10.85 -17.37
C ALA A 347 2.33 11.63 -16.06
N MET A 348 1.87 11.04 -14.95
CA MET A 348 1.95 11.63 -13.62
C MET A 348 3.17 11.09 -12.86
N ILE A 349 3.87 11.95 -12.13
CA ILE A 349 4.97 11.60 -11.23
C ILE A 349 4.60 12.13 -9.85
N ALA A 350 4.42 11.26 -8.86
CA ALA A 350 4.38 11.64 -7.46
C ALA A 350 5.80 11.50 -6.88
N TRP A 351 6.45 12.60 -6.53
CA TRP A 351 7.90 12.59 -6.26
C TRP A 351 8.31 11.88 -4.97
N GLY A 352 7.41 11.85 -3.98
CA GLY A 352 7.64 11.23 -2.67
C GLY A 352 6.36 11.22 -1.85
N LEU A 353 5.86 10.04 -1.47
CA LEU A 353 4.64 9.90 -0.64
C LEU A 353 4.91 9.92 0.88
N GLY A 354 6.15 10.21 1.28
CA GLY A 354 6.59 10.22 2.68
C GLY A 354 6.55 8.83 3.33
N ASN A 355 6.59 8.78 4.66
CA ASN A 355 6.23 7.58 5.42
C ASN A 355 4.70 7.40 5.43
N PHE A 356 4.17 6.20 5.66
CA PHE A 356 2.73 5.98 5.87
C PHE A 356 2.42 5.26 7.19
N ALA A 357 3.01 4.10 7.43
CA ALA A 357 2.89 3.40 8.72
C ALA A 357 4.29 2.99 9.17
N PHE A 358 4.88 3.77 10.08
CA PHE A 358 6.32 3.77 10.36
C PHE A 358 6.53 4.40 11.75
N THR A 359 7.29 3.74 12.64
CA THR A 359 7.71 4.38 13.91
C THR A 359 8.86 5.35 13.64
N ILE A 360 8.60 6.67 13.66
CA ILE A 360 9.57 7.72 13.27
C ILE A 360 9.75 8.82 14.31
N ASP A 361 10.99 9.30 14.44
CA ASP A 361 11.33 10.59 15.05
C ASP A 361 11.44 11.65 13.94
N GLY A 362 10.32 12.16 13.43
CA GLY A 362 10.33 13.02 12.24
C GLY A 362 9.02 13.76 11.94
N ASP A 363 8.86 14.18 10.69
CA ASP A 363 7.62 14.76 10.17
C ASP A 363 6.52 13.68 10.08
N PRO A 364 5.42 13.78 10.85
CA PRO A 364 4.37 12.76 10.86
C PRO A 364 3.39 12.89 9.68
N SER A 365 3.62 13.84 8.76
CA SER A 365 2.71 14.13 7.66
C SER A 365 2.73 13.05 6.59
N THR A 366 1.57 12.51 6.25
CA THR A 366 1.42 11.48 5.20
C THR A 366 0.13 11.69 4.40
N ALA A 367 -0.09 10.88 3.37
CA ALA A 367 -1.33 10.87 2.60
C ALA A 367 -1.61 9.51 1.95
N VAL A 368 -2.88 9.27 1.61
CA VAL A 368 -3.25 8.33 0.56
C VAL A 368 -3.38 9.13 -0.74
N LEU A 369 -2.59 8.78 -1.75
CA LEU A 369 -2.73 9.26 -3.11
C LEU A 369 -3.76 8.39 -3.84
N ASN A 370 -4.88 8.98 -4.21
CA ASN A 370 -5.86 8.37 -5.11
C ASN A 370 -5.58 8.84 -6.54
N VAL A 371 -5.59 7.92 -7.49
CA VAL A 371 -5.40 8.19 -8.93
C VAL A 371 -6.51 7.49 -9.72
N TRP A 372 -7.16 8.23 -10.61
CA TRP A 372 -8.14 7.66 -11.54
C TRP A 372 -7.51 7.50 -12.93
N LEU A 373 -7.40 6.25 -13.36
CA LEU A 373 -6.84 5.84 -14.64
C LEU A 373 -7.96 5.48 -15.63
N THR A 374 -7.78 5.83 -16.90
CA THR A 374 -8.54 5.31 -18.05
C THR A 374 -7.58 4.89 -19.15
N LYS A 375 -8.05 4.21 -20.20
CA LYS A 375 -7.29 3.90 -21.44
C LYS A 375 -6.54 5.09 -22.10
N GLN A 376 -6.73 6.33 -21.63
CA GLN A 376 -6.04 7.55 -22.09
C GLN A 376 -4.92 8.04 -21.14
N GLY A 377 -4.78 7.48 -19.93
CA GLY A 377 -3.85 7.90 -18.88
C GLY A 377 -4.55 8.27 -17.58
N VAL A 378 -3.84 9.02 -16.72
CA VAL A 378 -4.41 9.62 -15.49
C VAL A 378 -5.40 10.72 -15.90
N VAL A 379 -6.64 10.65 -15.39
CA VAL A 379 -7.70 11.64 -15.66
C VAL A 379 -8.04 12.52 -14.46
N ASP A 380 -7.81 12.03 -13.24
CA ASP A 380 -7.92 12.81 -11.99
C ASP A 380 -7.01 12.19 -10.91
N TYR A 381 -6.67 12.96 -9.88
CA TYR A 381 -5.95 12.50 -8.69
C TYR A 381 -6.29 13.37 -7.47
N ASN A 382 -6.23 12.82 -6.27
CA ASN A 382 -6.25 13.61 -5.04
C ASN A 382 -5.40 12.98 -3.91
N LEU A 383 -5.03 13.80 -2.93
CA LEU A 383 -4.51 13.33 -1.65
C LEU A 383 -5.59 13.35 -0.58
N VAL A 384 -5.72 12.25 0.16
CA VAL A 384 -6.35 12.24 1.49
C VAL A 384 -5.22 12.43 2.51
N PRO A 385 -5.05 13.62 3.11
CA PRO A 385 -3.99 13.87 4.07
C PRO A 385 -4.24 13.10 5.38
N ALA A 386 -3.15 12.62 5.96
CA ALA A 386 -3.11 11.79 7.16
C ALA A 386 -1.90 12.18 8.02
N VAL A 387 -1.92 11.74 9.28
CA VAL A 387 -0.89 12.00 10.28
C VAL A 387 -0.55 10.69 10.98
N ILE A 388 0.75 10.40 11.06
CA ILE A 388 1.31 9.26 11.79
C ILE A 388 1.29 9.56 13.28
N GLU A 389 0.67 8.68 14.07
CA GLU A 389 0.66 8.78 15.54
C GLU A 389 1.99 8.26 16.14
N GLU A 390 2.26 8.56 17.42
CA GLU A 390 3.45 8.09 18.17
C GLU A 390 3.63 6.56 18.16
N SER A 391 2.56 5.80 17.92
CA SER A 391 2.60 4.35 17.73
C SER A 391 3.16 3.90 16.38
N GLY A 392 3.32 4.81 15.42
CA GLY A 392 3.62 4.56 14.02
C GLY A 392 2.40 4.36 13.12
N ALA A 393 1.18 4.32 13.66
CA ALA A 393 -0.04 4.10 12.88
C ALA A 393 -0.58 5.41 12.28
N PRO A 394 -0.92 5.49 10.98
CA PRO A 394 -1.57 6.67 10.41
C PRO A 394 -3.05 6.77 10.81
N ARG A 395 -3.51 8.01 10.95
CA ARG A 395 -4.92 8.40 11.04
C ARG A 395 -5.23 9.52 10.05
N PRO A 396 -6.50 9.77 9.67
CA PRO A 396 -6.87 10.93 8.89
C PRO A 396 -6.44 12.25 9.58
N ALA A 397 -6.00 13.22 8.77
CA ALA A 397 -5.67 14.54 9.26
C ALA A 397 -6.94 15.31 9.65
N THR A 398 -6.87 16.08 10.73
CA THR A 398 -7.85 17.14 11.01
C THR A 398 -7.78 18.23 9.93
N ALA A 399 -8.81 19.08 9.84
CA ALA A 399 -8.84 20.15 8.83
C ALA A 399 -7.67 21.15 8.94
N GLU A 400 -7.09 21.32 10.14
CA GLU A 400 -5.93 22.18 10.39
C GLU A 400 -4.62 21.51 9.97
N GLU A 401 -4.41 20.24 10.36
CA GLU A 401 -3.28 19.42 9.91
C GLU A 401 -3.28 19.28 8.37
N ALA A 402 -4.43 19.01 7.77
CA ALA A 402 -4.62 18.93 6.33
C ALA A 402 -4.25 20.25 5.61
N ALA A 403 -4.66 21.39 6.17
CA ALA A 403 -4.32 22.70 5.60
C ALA A 403 -2.81 22.97 5.64
N ALA A 404 -2.13 22.64 6.75
CA ALA A 404 -0.69 22.79 6.88
C ALA A 404 0.08 21.87 5.90
N ILE A 405 -0.38 20.63 5.72
CA ILE A 405 0.15 19.68 4.73
C ILE A 405 0.01 20.28 3.32
N PHE A 406 -1.18 20.73 2.92
CA PHE A 406 -1.44 21.34 1.60
C PHE A 406 -0.83 22.74 1.38
N GLU A 407 -0.31 23.38 2.42
CA GLU A 407 0.50 24.60 2.30
C GLU A 407 1.95 24.25 2.01
N ARG A 408 2.55 23.33 2.78
CA ARG A 408 3.96 22.94 2.67
C ARG A 408 4.30 22.28 1.32
N ILE A 409 3.44 21.38 0.84
CA ILE A 409 3.67 20.60 -0.39
C ILE A 409 3.29 21.36 -1.68
N GLY A 410 2.80 22.60 -1.54
CA GLY A 410 2.49 23.51 -2.64
C GLY A 410 1.22 23.20 -3.43
N PRO A 411 0.90 24.03 -4.45
CA PRO A 411 -0.28 23.85 -5.30
C PRO A 411 -0.17 22.65 -6.25
N SER A 412 1.04 22.10 -6.41
CA SER A 412 1.41 20.91 -7.21
C SER A 412 0.74 19.59 -6.80
N LEU A 413 -0.12 19.60 -5.78
CA LEU A 413 -0.83 18.42 -5.27
C LEU A 413 -2.33 18.68 -5.01
N ARG A 414 -2.86 19.77 -5.55
CA ARG A 414 -4.30 20.05 -5.55
C ARG A 414 -4.90 19.41 -6.80
N SER A 415 -6.02 18.72 -6.61
CA SER A 415 -6.70 17.94 -7.66
C SER A 415 -6.96 18.77 -8.93
N VAL A 416 -7.08 18.08 -10.06
CA VAL A 416 -7.49 18.73 -11.31
C VAL A 416 -8.92 19.28 -11.11
N PRO A 417 -9.21 20.54 -11.50
CA PRO A 417 -10.49 21.21 -11.21
C PRO A 417 -11.64 20.88 -12.19
#